data_AF-A0A117IB94-F1
#
_entry.id   AF-A0A117IB94-F1
#
_cell.length_a   1.000
_cell.length_b   1.000
_cell.length_c   1.000
_cell.angle_alpha   90.00
_cell.angle_beta   90.00
_cell.angle_gamma   90.00
#
_symmetry.space_group_name_H-M   'P 1'
#
loop_
_entity.id
_entity.type
_entity.pdbx_description
1 polymer ?
#
loop_
_entity_poly.entity_id
_entity_poly.type
_entity_poly.pdbx_seq_one_letter_code
_entity_poly.pdbx_strand_id
1 'polypeptide(L)'
;MILASAGLGVALTTLAAGIAAADTTVMPFTSTVRACDYTPAERTWATGYARPLAHLHTDGNTLAVDVELLTARPDTQYFVRVFQMPRASNDCAVAPVPLQTDGAGNAYATIRSAIDPGATGAWVSIERPSDHSQQPAEAYTSDFIAKI
;
A
#
# COMPACT_ATOMS: atom_id res chain seq x y z
N MET A 1 2.30 70.58 20.81
CA MET A 1 2.59 70.15 19.42
C MET A 1 3.09 68.71 19.49
N ILE A 2 2.18 67.74 19.32
CA ILE A 2 2.50 66.30 19.25
C ILE A 2 1.64 65.75 18.11
N LEU A 3 2.29 65.36 17.00
CA LEU A 3 1.66 64.71 15.85
C LEU A 3 1.50 63.22 16.16
N ALA A 4 0.27 62.69 16.02
CA ALA A 4 0.00 61.25 16.02
C ALA A 4 0.00 60.74 14.56
N SER A 5 0.94 59.86 14.25
CA SER A 5 1.13 59.22 12.95
C SER A 5 0.13 58.06 12.74
N ALA A 6 -0.61 58.10 11.63
CA ALA A 6 -1.51 57.03 11.20
C ALA A 6 -0.69 55.90 10.56
N GLY A 7 -0.75 54.69 11.12
CA GLY A 7 -0.14 53.49 10.55
C GLY A 7 -0.99 52.89 9.44
N LEU A 8 -0.44 52.78 8.22
CA LEU A 8 -1.01 51.97 7.14
C LEU A 8 -0.85 50.48 7.47
N GLY A 9 -1.96 49.76 7.63
CA GLY A 9 -1.96 48.30 7.73
C GLY A 9 -1.80 47.66 6.35
N VAL A 10 -0.69 46.94 6.15
CA VAL A 10 -0.47 46.10 4.97
C VAL A 10 -1.22 44.78 5.18
N ALA A 11 -2.25 44.53 4.39
CA ALA A 11 -2.92 43.24 4.36
C ALA A 11 -2.04 42.22 3.61
N LEU A 12 -1.37 41.33 4.33
CA LEU A 12 -0.73 40.16 3.75
C LEU A 12 -1.80 39.13 3.36
N THR A 13 -2.09 39.01 2.07
CA THR A 13 -2.82 37.87 1.51
C THR A 13 -1.87 36.67 1.49
N THR A 14 -2.00 35.76 2.45
CA THR A 14 -1.33 34.45 2.41
C THR A 14 -2.01 33.59 1.35
N LEU A 15 -1.38 33.45 0.17
CA LEU A 15 -1.75 32.39 -0.76
C LEU A 15 -1.34 31.05 -0.16
N ALA A 16 -2.30 30.30 0.35
CA ALA A 16 -2.09 28.88 0.62
C ALA A 16 -1.98 28.18 -0.74
N ALA A 17 -0.75 27.86 -1.15
CA ALA A 17 -0.54 26.90 -2.22
C ALA A 17 -1.11 25.56 -1.73
N GLY A 18 -2.27 25.16 -2.25
CA GLY A 18 -2.78 23.82 -2.03
C GLY A 18 -1.76 22.84 -2.59
N ILE A 19 -1.21 21.97 -1.74
CA ILE A 19 -0.55 20.76 -2.24
C ILE A 19 -1.63 19.99 -3.01
N ALA A 20 -1.42 19.79 -4.31
CA ALA A 20 -2.22 18.81 -5.03
C ALA A 20 -1.98 17.48 -4.31
N ALA A 21 -3.01 16.95 -3.65
CA ALA A 21 -2.95 15.58 -3.18
C ALA A 21 -2.70 14.73 -4.44
N ALA A 22 -1.59 13.98 -4.46
CA ALA A 22 -1.46 12.91 -5.42
C ALA A 22 -2.73 12.06 -5.33
N ASP A 23 -3.29 11.67 -6.47
CA ASP A 23 -4.52 10.89 -6.52
C ASP A 23 -4.21 9.51 -5.90
N THR A 24 -4.44 9.40 -4.60
CA THR A 24 -4.08 8.23 -3.79
C THR A 24 -5.32 7.38 -3.57
N THR A 25 -5.25 6.13 -4.03
CA THR A 25 -6.29 5.13 -3.78
C THR A 25 -6.00 4.37 -2.50
N VAL A 26 -6.92 4.46 -1.53
CA VAL A 26 -6.85 3.68 -0.29
C VAL A 26 -7.41 2.28 -0.53
N MET A 27 -6.64 1.26 -0.17
CA MET A 27 -6.94 -0.15 -0.43
C MET A 27 -7.04 -0.89 0.91
N PRO A 28 -8.26 -1.21 1.38
CA PRO A 28 -8.46 -2.09 2.52
C PRO A 28 -8.15 -3.55 2.14
N PHE A 29 -7.97 -4.39 3.16
CA PHE A 29 -7.59 -5.79 2.99
C PHE A 29 -8.57 -6.73 3.70
N THR A 30 -8.80 -7.87 3.06
CA THR A 30 -9.46 -9.03 3.66
C THR A 30 -8.45 -10.17 3.82
N SER A 31 -8.62 -10.98 4.87
CA SER A 31 -7.85 -12.22 5.01
C SER A 31 -8.37 -13.26 4.01
N THR A 32 -7.81 -13.26 2.82
CA THR A 32 -8.12 -14.17 1.72
C THR A 32 -6.87 -14.36 0.89
N VAL A 33 -6.65 -15.58 0.42
CA VAL A 33 -5.58 -15.89 -0.53
C VAL A 33 -6.15 -15.78 -1.93
N ARG A 34 -5.50 -15.01 -2.79
CA ARG A 34 -5.85 -14.90 -4.20
C ARG A 34 -4.73 -15.46 -5.06
N ALA A 35 -5.10 -16.13 -6.14
CA ALA A 35 -4.16 -16.48 -7.20
C ALA A 35 -3.67 -15.21 -7.91
N CYS A 36 -2.65 -15.38 -8.74
CA CYS A 36 -1.91 -14.26 -9.34
C CYS A 36 -2.68 -13.47 -10.40
N ASP A 37 -3.83 -14.00 -10.83
CA ASP A 37 -4.83 -13.35 -11.68
C ASP A 37 -5.98 -12.69 -10.88
N TYR A 38 -5.82 -12.59 -9.55
CA TYR A 38 -6.79 -12.05 -8.59
C TYR A 38 -8.01 -12.94 -8.29
N THR A 39 -8.08 -14.16 -8.86
CA THR A 39 -9.15 -15.10 -8.50
C THR A 39 -8.96 -15.64 -7.07
N PRO A 40 -10.04 -15.91 -6.31
CA PRO A 40 -9.90 -16.57 -5.00
C PRO A 40 -9.23 -17.93 -5.14
N ALA A 41 -8.21 -18.21 -4.32
CA ALA A 41 -7.52 -19.48 -4.36
C ALA A 41 -8.33 -20.56 -3.63
N GLU A 42 -8.66 -21.66 -4.32
CA GLU A 42 -9.39 -22.77 -3.73
C GLU A 42 -8.55 -23.57 -2.73
N ARG A 43 -9.21 -24.19 -1.74
CA ARG A 43 -8.59 -25.08 -0.74
C ARG A 43 -7.45 -24.40 0.04
N THR A 44 -7.51 -23.08 0.12
CA THR A 44 -6.61 -22.28 0.93
C THR A 44 -7.26 -21.96 2.27
N TRP A 45 -6.42 -21.67 3.26
CA TRP A 45 -6.83 -21.06 4.50
C TRP A 45 -6.07 -19.75 4.63
N ALA A 46 -6.81 -18.70 4.96
CA ALA A 46 -6.26 -17.42 5.34
C ALA A 46 -6.66 -17.22 6.79
N THR A 47 -5.67 -17.26 7.67
CA THR A 47 -5.83 -16.91 9.08
C THR A 47 -5.02 -15.66 9.36
N GLY A 48 -5.42 -14.87 10.33
CA GLY A 48 -4.71 -13.65 10.65
C GLY A 48 -5.63 -12.61 11.25
N TYR A 49 -5.07 -11.78 12.13
CA TYR A 49 -5.80 -10.71 12.79
C TYR A 49 -5.13 -9.35 12.59
N ALA A 50 -4.14 -9.24 11.70
CA ALA A 50 -3.59 -7.95 11.35
C ALA A 50 -4.66 -7.04 10.71
N ARG A 51 -4.37 -5.75 10.67
CA ARG A 51 -5.17 -4.72 10.04
C ARG A 51 -4.29 -3.99 9.03
N PRO A 52 -4.17 -4.52 7.80
CA PRO A 52 -3.39 -3.87 6.77
C PRO A 52 -4.19 -2.80 6.03
N LEU A 53 -3.49 -1.77 5.60
CA LEU A 53 -3.96 -0.71 4.72
C LEU A 53 -2.86 -0.41 3.71
N ALA A 54 -3.27 -0.10 2.48
CA ALA A 54 -2.33 0.33 1.45
C ALA A 54 -2.84 1.60 0.77
N HIS A 55 -1.89 2.45 0.40
CA HIS A 55 -2.13 3.69 -0.32
C HIS A 55 -1.38 3.59 -1.64
N LEU A 56 -2.12 3.41 -2.72
CA LEU A 56 -1.57 3.34 -4.07
C LEU A 56 -1.61 4.71 -4.71
N HIS A 57 -0.50 5.12 -5.30
CA HIS A 57 -0.43 6.35 -6.08
C HIS A 57 0.60 6.20 -7.22
N THR A 58 0.51 7.07 -8.22
CA THR A 58 1.40 7.09 -9.37
C THR A 58 2.14 8.40 -9.49
N ASP A 59 3.38 8.33 -9.96
CA ASP A 59 4.21 9.49 -10.29
C ASP A 59 4.91 9.25 -11.63
N GLY A 60 4.37 9.86 -12.69
CA GLY A 60 4.79 9.59 -14.06
C GLY A 60 4.66 8.12 -14.42
N ASN A 61 5.78 7.44 -14.69
CA ASN A 61 5.83 6.01 -15.01
C ASN A 61 6.19 5.14 -13.79
N THR A 62 6.02 5.65 -12.57
CA THR A 62 6.31 4.95 -11.33
C THR A 62 5.02 4.65 -10.60
N LEU A 63 4.83 3.37 -10.25
CA LEU A 63 3.84 2.91 -9.30
C LEU A 63 4.45 2.97 -7.90
N ALA A 64 3.75 3.57 -6.95
CA ALA A 64 4.14 3.59 -5.55
C ALA A 64 2.99 3.08 -4.68
N VAL A 65 3.33 2.22 -3.71
CA VAL A 65 2.40 1.65 -2.75
C VAL A 65 2.99 1.81 -1.36
N ASP A 66 2.36 2.66 -0.54
CA ASP A 66 2.65 2.71 0.88
C ASP A 66 1.80 1.66 1.58
N VAL A 67 2.42 0.80 2.36
CA VAL A 67 1.78 -0.30 3.07
C VAL A 67 1.96 -0.12 4.56
N GLU A 68 0.85 -0.17 5.28
CA GLU A 68 0.78 -0.21 6.74
C GLU A 68 0.24 -1.58 7.15
N LEU A 69 0.93 -2.24 8.06
CA LEU A 69 0.48 -3.47 8.69
C LEU A 69 0.41 -3.23 10.19
N LEU A 70 -0.81 -3.19 10.72
CA LEU A 70 -1.06 -2.93 12.13
C LEU A 70 -1.52 -4.20 12.84
N THR A 71 -1.22 -4.28 14.14
CA THR A 71 -1.65 -5.38 15.02
C THR A 71 -1.35 -6.77 14.46
N ALA A 72 -0.28 -6.92 13.68
CA ALA A 72 0.20 -8.20 13.21
C ALA A 72 0.94 -8.93 14.34
N ARG A 73 1.46 -10.12 14.06
CA ARG A 73 2.31 -10.81 15.02
C ARG A 73 3.56 -9.95 15.31
N PRO A 74 3.89 -9.65 16.58
CA PRO A 74 5.11 -8.90 16.91
C PRO A 74 6.39 -9.58 16.43
N ASP A 75 7.41 -8.77 16.14
CA ASP A 75 8.77 -9.22 15.79
C ASP A 75 8.80 -10.32 14.72
N THR A 76 7.94 -10.22 13.71
CA THR A 76 7.69 -11.26 12.72
C THR A 76 7.85 -10.71 11.30
N GLN A 77 8.51 -11.48 10.43
CA GLN A 77 8.70 -11.11 9.04
C GLN A 77 7.46 -11.47 8.21
N TYR A 78 6.90 -10.48 7.53
CA TYR A 78 5.91 -10.61 6.48
C TYR A 78 6.55 -10.29 5.13
N PHE A 79 5.86 -10.62 4.05
CA PHE A 79 6.25 -10.27 2.70
C PHE A 79 5.10 -9.62 1.96
N VAL A 80 5.38 -8.47 1.35
CA VAL A 80 4.44 -7.75 0.50
C VAL A 80 4.76 -8.03 -0.96
N ARG A 81 3.72 -8.23 -1.76
CA ARG A 81 3.82 -8.36 -3.22
C ARG A 81 2.84 -7.39 -3.87
N VAL A 82 3.32 -6.65 -4.87
CA VAL A 82 2.49 -5.72 -5.66
C VAL A 82 2.34 -6.29 -7.06
N PHE A 83 1.09 -6.53 -7.45
CA PHE A 83 0.74 -7.14 -8.72
C PHE A 83 0.11 -6.09 -9.63
N GLN A 84 0.73 -5.82 -10.77
CA GLN A 84 0.16 -4.98 -11.81
C GLN A 84 -0.72 -5.82 -12.74
N MET A 85 -1.79 -5.25 -13.28
CA MET A 85 -2.84 -5.91 -14.07
C MET A 85 -3.16 -5.09 -15.33
N PRO A 86 -3.54 -5.70 -16.46
CA PRO A 86 -3.53 -7.14 -16.74
C PRO A 86 -2.10 -7.69 -16.78
N ARG A 87 -1.94 -8.96 -16.44
CA ARG A 87 -0.63 -9.64 -16.49
C ARG A 87 -0.48 -10.37 -17.82
N ALA A 88 0.74 -10.37 -18.34
CA ALA A 88 1.09 -11.13 -19.55
C ALA A 88 1.09 -12.65 -19.31
N SER A 89 1.28 -13.09 -18.07
CA SER A 89 1.33 -14.49 -17.66
C SER A 89 0.62 -14.69 -16.30
N ASN A 90 0.22 -15.93 -16.05
CA ASN A 90 -0.34 -16.35 -14.76
C ASN A 90 0.76 -16.76 -13.75
N ASP A 91 2.03 -16.49 -14.04
CA ASP A 91 3.09 -16.77 -13.07
C ASP A 91 2.99 -15.83 -11.87
N CYS A 92 3.42 -16.32 -10.71
CA CYS A 92 3.45 -15.55 -9.47
C CYS A 92 4.83 -14.92 -9.23
N ALA A 93 5.61 -14.70 -10.29
CA ALA A 93 7.00 -14.23 -10.20
C ALA A 93 7.12 -12.73 -9.86
N VAL A 94 6.31 -12.25 -8.92
CA VAL A 94 6.44 -10.93 -8.31
C VAL A 94 7.50 -11.01 -7.22
N ALA A 95 8.43 -10.06 -7.16
CA ALA A 95 9.43 -10.03 -6.11
C ALA A 95 8.76 -9.74 -4.75
N PRO A 96 9.00 -10.57 -3.71
CA PRO A 96 8.52 -10.26 -2.37
C PRO A 96 9.36 -9.15 -1.75
N VAL A 97 8.70 -8.18 -1.12
CA VAL A 97 9.34 -7.13 -0.33
C VAL A 97 9.21 -7.48 1.15
N PRO A 98 10.30 -7.62 1.90
CA PRO A 98 10.23 -7.94 3.32
C PRO A 98 9.60 -6.78 4.10
N LEU A 99 8.69 -7.11 5.01
CA LEU A 99 8.01 -6.19 5.92
C LEU A 99 8.12 -6.75 7.33
N GLN A 100 9.05 -6.20 8.12
CA GLN A 100 9.33 -6.65 9.47
C GLN A 100 8.48 -5.88 10.47
N THR A 101 7.71 -6.59 11.30
CA THR A 101 6.95 -5.97 12.38
C THR A 101 7.83 -5.67 13.59
N ASP A 102 7.49 -4.59 14.30
CA ASP A 102 8.06 -4.23 15.60
C ASP A 102 7.43 -5.04 16.75
N GLY A 103 7.84 -4.74 17.99
CA GLY A 103 7.34 -5.38 19.20
C GLY A 103 5.86 -5.10 19.50
N ALA A 104 5.22 -4.15 18.81
CA ALA A 104 3.78 -3.88 18.88
C ALA A 104 3.01 -4.53 17.71
N GLY A 105 3.69 -5.19 16.78
CA GLY A 105 3.08 -5.78 15.60
C GLY A 105 2.80 -4.78 14.48
N ASN A 106 3.47 -3.63 14.48
CA ASN A 106 3.34 -2.63 13.42
C ASN A 106 4.49 -2.71 12.42
N ALA A 107 4.21 -2.47 11.15
CA ALA A 107 5.21 -2.32 10.11
C ALA A 107 4.74 -1.34 9.04
N TYR A 108 5.70 -0.66 8.41
CA TYR A 108 5.47 0.23 7.28
C TYR A 108 6.50 0.00 6.18
N ALA A 109 6.09 0.07 4.93
CA ALA A 109 7.00 0.10 3.79
C ALA A 109 6.41 0.90 2.62
N THR A 110 7.28 1.63 1.91
CA THR A 110 6.94 2.16 0.59
C THR A 110 7.59 1.31 -0.49
N ILE A 111 6.77 0.76 -1.37
CA ILE A 111 7.20 -0.06 -2.51
C ILE A 111 7.10 0.80 -3.75
N ARG A 112 8.16 0.83 -4.56
CA ARG A 112 8.20 1.56 -5.83
C ARG A 112 8.63 0.62 -6.95
N SER A 113 7.94 0.70 -8.08
CA SER A 113 8.29 -0.02 -9.30
C SER A 113 7.94 0.80 -10.53
N ALA A 114 8.59 0.51 -11.66
CA ALA A 114 8.10 1.01 -12.94
C ALA A 114 6.71 0.42 -13.24
N ILE A 115 5.85 1.20 -13.91
CA ILE A 115 4.59 0.69 -14.41
C ILE A 115 4.88 -0.25 -15.59
N ASP A 116 4.36 -1.47 -15.52
CA ASP A 116 4.53 -2.47 -16.56
C ASP A 116 3.78 -2.04 -17.84
N PRO A 117 4.33 -2.29 -19.05
CA PRO A 117 3.66 -1.92 -20.29
C PRO A 117 2.25 -2.50 -20.38
N GLY A 118 1.25 -1.62 -20.50
CA GLY A 118 -0.16 -2.00 -20.61
C GLY A 118 -0.86 -2.27 -19.28
N ALA A 119 -0.18 -2.13 -18.14
CA ALA A 119 -0.83 -2.18 -16.83
C ALA A 119 -1.80 -1.00 -16.64
N THR A 120 -3.00 -1.31 -16.16
CA THR A 120 -4.08 -0.36 -15.89
C THR A 120 -4.59 -0.43 -14.46
N GLY A 121 -4.11 -1.41 -13.68
CA GLY A 121 -4.44 -1.52 -12.26
C GLY A 121 -3.39 -2.28 -11.48
N ALA A 122 -3.47 -2.21 -10.15
CA ALA A 122 -2.66 -3.02 -9.26
C ALA A 122 -3.40 -3.47 -8.00
N TRP A 123 -2.94 -4.57 -7.42
CA TRP A 123 -3.41 -5.10 -6.15
C TRP A 123 -2.23 -5.58 -5.30
N VAL A 124 -2.47 -5.76 -4.02
CA VAL A 124 -1.42 -6.04 -3.04
C VAL A 124 -1.76 -7.29 -2.25
N SER A 125 -0.78 -8.18 -2.06
CA SER A 125 -0.84 -9.25 -1.06
C SER A 125 0.21 -9.06 0.01
N ILE A 126 -0.13 -9.47 1.24
CA ILE A 126 0.75 -9.50 2.39
C ILE A 126 0.66 -10.88 2.99
N GLU A 127 1.79 -11.56 3.10
CA GLU A 127 1.84 -12.96 3.54
C GLU A 127 2.88 -13.16 4.63
N ARG A 128 2.53 -13.97 5.62
CA ARG A 128 3.50 -14.57 6.53
C ARG A 128 3.82 -15.99 6.04
N PRO A 129 5.10 -16.32 5.81
CA PRO A 129 5.49 -17.68 5.47
C PRO A 129 5.06 -18.69 6.53
N SER A 130 4.88 -19.94 6.11
CA SER A 130 4.73 -21.08 7.01
C SER A 130 6.00 -21.91 7.00
N ASP A 131 6.44 -22.37 8.17
CA ASP A 131 7.70 -23.12 8.30
C ASP A 131 7.62 -24.51 7.65
N HIS A 132 6.42 -25.05 7.48
CA HIS A 132 6.19 -26.43 7.07
C HIS A 132 5.13 -26.57 5.95
N SER A 133 4.76 -25.47 5.30
CA SER A 133 3.73 -25.46 4.26
C SER A 133 4.04 -24.44 3.18
N GLN A 134 3.65 -24.77 1.94
CA GLN A 134 3.64 -23.81 0.83
C GLN A 134 2.47 -22.82 0.92
N GLN A 135 1.46 -23.15 1.73
CA GLN A 135 0.39 -22.22 2.07
C GLN A 135 0.90 -21.22 3.11
N PRO A 136 0.69 -19.91 2.92
CA PRO A 136 1.07 -18.91 3.92
C PRO A 136 0.36 -19.18 5.25
N ALA A 137 1.07 -18.94 6.35
CA ALA A 137 0.51 -19.05 7.70
C ALA A 137 -0.46 -17.91 8.00
N GLU A 138 -0.24 -16.74 7.38
CA GLU A 138 -1.20 -15.64 7.33
C GLU A 138 -1.21 -15.01 5.95
N ALA A 139 -2.37 -14.59 5.48
CA ALA A 139 -2.52 -13.91 4.20
C ALA A 139 -3.57 -12.83 4.28
N TYR A 140 -3.26 -11.69 3.68
CA TYR A 140 -4.13 -10.55 3.52
C TYR A 140 -4.01 -10.05 2.09
N THR A 141 -5.14 -9.83 1.43
CA THR A 141 -5.16 -9.32 0.05
C THR A 141 -6.06 -8.10 -0.02
N SER A 142 -5.66 -7.11 -0.82
CA SER A 142 -6.48 -5.93 -1.06
C SER A 142 -7.85 -6.31 -1.64
N ASP A 143 -8.90 -5.61 -1.23
CA ASP A 143 -10.29 -5.97 -1.55
C ASP A 143 -10.67 -5.72 -3.02
N PHE A 144 -9.86 -4.93 -3.73
CA PHE A 144 -10.01 -4.68 -5.16
C PHE A 144 -8.66 -4.46 -5.85
N ILE A 145 -8.70 -4.44 -7.20
CA ILE A 145 -7.61 -3.96 -8.06
C ILE A 145 -7.82 -2.46 -8.24
N ALA A 146 -6.92 -1.65 -7.69
CA ALA A 146 -6.95 -0.20 -7.83
C ALA A 146 -6.48 0.21 -9.22
N LYS A 147 -7.00 1.34 -9.72
CA LYS A 147 -6.57 1.90 -11.00
C LYS A 147 -5.20 2.59 -10.85
N ILE A 148 -4.35 2.44 -11.87
CA ILE A 148 -3.06 3.13 -12.04
C ILE A 148 -3.24 4.33 -12.97
#